data_AF-A0A840RQ30-F1
#
_entry.id   AF-A0A840RQ30-F1
#
_cell.length_a   1.000
_cell.length_b   1.000
_cell.length_c   1.000
_cell.angle_alpha   90.00
_cell.angle_beta   90.00
_cell.angle_gamma   90.00
#
_symmetry.space_group_name_H-M   'P 1'
#
loop_
_entity.id
_entity.type
_entity.pdbx_description
1 polymer ?
#
loop_
_entity_poly.entity_id
_entity_poly.type
_entity_poly.pdbx_seq_one_letter_code
_entity_poly.pdbx_strand_id
1 'polypeptide(L)'
;MATSDLLTIIATLRAEFAYVSLYVVGGQGILIATNDAARAHASPALMSALDTSVDMQAVHALAGRNFTEIAADLLLSPAQIDRLLQRFGANGRQWISTDNNLKLEYNTPKANANSQDRSSEINLKVLRAAQKEGSINVEQSAQND
;
A
#
# COMPACT_ATOMS: atom_id res chain seq x y z
N MET A 1 -6.05 10.25 10.87
CA MET A 1 -6.47 10.13 9.45
C MET A 1 -7.67 9.19 9.36
N ALA A 2 -8.75 9.58 8.68
CA ALA A 2 -9.90 8.71 8.49
C ALA A 2 -9.63 7.65 7.40
N THR A 3 -10.37 6.53 7.42
CA THR A 3 -10.25 5.50 6.38
C THR A 3 -10.61 6.02 4.99
N SER A 4 -11.53 6.98 4.89
CA SER A 4 -11.88 7.65 3.64
C SER A 4 -10.71 8.42 3.03
N ASP A 5 -9.86 9.03 3.85
CA ASP A 5 -8.67 9.76 3.38
C ASP A 5 -7.65 8.76 2.81
N LEU A 6 -7.44 7.63 3.49
CA LEU A 6 -6.57 6.55 3.02
C LEU A 6 -7.05 5.98 1.67
N LEU A 7 -8.34 5.67 1.56
CA LEU A 7 -8.93 5.20 0.30
C LEU A 7 -8.79 6.25 -0.81
N THR A 8 -8.92 7.53 -0.45
CA THR A 8 -8.75 8.64 -1.40
C THR A 8 -7.32 8.71 -1.92
N ILE A 9 -6.32 8.60 -1.04
CA ILE A 9 -4.90 8.57 -1.43
C ILE A 9 -4.62 7.40 -2.37
N ILE A 10 -5.05 6.19 -1.99
CA ILE A 10 -4.81 4.97 -2.78
C ILE A 10 -5.50 5.07 -4.14
N ALA A 11 -6.76 5.51 -4.19
CA ALA A 11 -7.51 5.65 -5.44
C ALA A 11 -6.90 6.72 -6.36
N THR A 12 -6.40 7.82 -5.78
CA THR A 12 -5.74 8.89 -6.54
C THR A 12 -4.44 8.39 -7.18
N LEU A 13 -3.59 7.71 -6.42
CA LEU A 13 -2.37 7.11 -6.97
C LEU A 13 -2.69 6.07 -8.05
N ARG A 14 -3.69 5.22 -7.81
CA ARG A 14 -4.06 4.17 -8.77
C ARG A 14 -4.68 4.70 -10.07
N ALA A 15 -5.22 5.92 -10.05
CA ALA A 15 -5.73 6.59 -11.25
C ALA A 15 -4.60 7.01 -12.21
N GLU A 16 -3.43 7.33 -11.68
CA GLU A 16 -2.26 7.80 -12.44
C GLU A 16 -1.22 6.69 -12.71
N PHE A 17 -1.16 5.69 -11.82
CA PHE A 17 -0.20 4.59 -11.88
C PHE A 17 -0.89 3.23 -12.04
N ALA A 18 -0.42 2.43 -12.99
CA ALA A 18 -0.95 1.10 -13.28
C ALA A 18 -0.73 0.11 -12.13
N TYR A 19 0.36 0.27 -11.37
CA TYR A 19 0.72 -0.61 -10.27
C TYR A 19 0.98 0.21 -9.00
N VAL A 20 0.26 -0.08 -7.94
CA VAL A 20 0.41 0.55 -6.61
C VAL A 20 0.54 -0.56 -5.57
N SER A 21 1.55 -0.47 -4.71
CA SER A 21 1.79 -1.41 -3.60
C SER A 21 1.82 -0.67 -2.28
N LEU A 22 1.36 -1.29 -1.21
CA LEU A 22 1.40 -0.75 0.15
C LEU A 22 2.29 -1.60 1.05
N TYR A 23 3.28 -0.98 1.65
CA TYR A 23 4.13 -1.53 2.70
C TYR A 23 3.77 -0.91 4.04
N VAL A 24 3.96 -1.64 5.14
CA VAL A 24 3.91 -1.08 6.49
C VAL A 24 5.22 -1.37 7.20
N VAL A 25 6.10 -0.37 7.26
CA VAL A 25 7.45 -0.47 7.80
C VAL A 25 7.55 0.43 9.03
N GLY A 26 7.97 -0.10 10.17
CA GLY A 26 8.14 0.69 11.39
C GLY A 26 6.86 1.41 11.88
N GLY A 27 5.69 0.85 11.58
CA GLY A 27 4.39 1.46 11.91
C GLY A 27 3.94 2.57 10.96
N GLN A 28 4.70 2.84 9.89
CA GLN A 28 4.35 3.81 8.86
C GLN A 28 3.94 3.12 7.56
N GLY A 29 2.89 3.62 6.90
CA GLY A 29 2.44 3.14 5.60
C GLY A 29 3.21 3.82 4.47
N ILE A 30 3.79 3.04 3.56
CA ILE A 30 4.53 3.52 2.40
C ILE A 30 3.86 2.99 1.13
N LEU A 31 3.45 3.89 0.23
CA LEU A 31 2.91 3.53 -1.08
C LEU A 31 4.00 3.67 -2.13
N ILE A 32 4.20 2.61 -2.92
CA ILE A 32 5.12 2.58 -4.06
C ILE A 32 4.27 2.42 -5.33
N ALA A 33 4.46 3.30 -6.30
CA ALA A 33 3.66 3.34 -7.52
C ALA A 33 4.52 3.40 -8.79
N THR A 34 4.12 2.69 -9.84
CA THR A 34 4.83 2.63 -11.12
C THR A 34 3.88 2.31 -12.28
N ASN A 35 4.24 2.71 -13.49
CA ASN A 35 3.59 2.30 -14.74
C ASN A 35 4.35 1.15 -15.45
N ASP A 36 5.52 0.80 -14.95
CA ASP A 36 6.35 -0.28 -15.48
C ASP A 36 6.03 -1.60 -14.80
N ALA A 37 5.51 -2.56 -15.57
CA ALA A 37 5.15 -3.90 -15.12
C ALA A 37 6.35 -4.68 -14.55
N ALA A 38 7.55 -4.48 -15.10
CA ALA A 38 8.77 -5.14 -14.61
C ALA A 38 9.18 -4.68 -13.21
N ARG A 39 8.67 -3.52 -12.76
CA ARG A 39 8.91 -2.94 -11.44
C ARG A 39 7.70 -2.98 -10.52
N ALA A 40 6.61 -3.64 -10.95
CA ALA A 40 5.37 -3.73 -10.17
C ALA A 40 5.54 -4.53 -8.87
N HIS A 41 6.58 -5.38 -8.81
CA HIS A 41 6.88 -6.26 -7.69
C HIS A 41 8.34 -6.13 -7.28
N ALA A 42 8.61 -6.25 -5.98
CA ALA A 42 9.96 -6.37 -5.46
C ALA A 42 10.61 -7.64 -6.02
N SER A 43 11.77 -7.50 -6.66
CA SER A 43 12.54 -8.64 -7.16
C SER A 43 13.33 -9.27 -6.02
N PRO A 44 13.08 -10.54 -5.64
CA PRO A 44 13.82 -11.20 -4.55
C PRO A 44 15.33 -11.21 -4.81
N ALA A 45 15.73 -11.48 -6.06
CA ALA A 45 17.13 -11.50 -6.46
C ALA A 45 17.79 -10.11 -6.31
N LEU A 46 17.08 -9.04 -6.68
CA LEU A 46 17.59 -7.67 -6.51
C LEU A 46 17.70 -7.33 -5.01
N MET A 47 16.71 -7.67 -4.20
CA MET A 47 16.73 -7.39 -2.76
C MET A 47 17.89 -8.12 -2.07
N SER A 48 18.12 -9.39 -2.41
CA SER A 48 19.28 -10.15 -1.90
C SER A 48 20.61 -9.57 -2.40
N ALA A 49 20.67 -9.08 -3.64
CA ALA A 49 21.86 -8.40 -4.14
C ALA A 49 22.13 -7.09 -3.36
N LEU A 50 21.09 -6.31 -3.07
CA LEU A 50 21.19 -5.08 -2.28
C LEU A 50 21.68 -5.33 -0.85
N ASP A 51 21.26 -6.44 -0.22
CA ASP A 51 21.74 -6.84 1.11
C ASP A 51 23.25 -7.06 1.18
N THR A 52 23.86 -7.47 0.06
CA THR A 52 25.30 -7.71 -0.04
C THR A 52 26.08 -6.56 -0.69
N SER A 53 25.38 -5.52 -1.13
CA SER A 53 25.98 -4.40 -1.85
C SER A 53 26.76 -3.49 -0.90
N VAL A 54 28.03 -3.26 -1.22
CA VAL A 54 28.91 -2.36 -0.47
C VAL A 54 28.35 -0.93 -0.44
N ASP A 55 27.80 -0.47 -1.57
CA ASP A 55 27.23 0.88 -1.69
C ASP A 55 25.98 1.09 -0.82
N MET A 56 25.31 0.00 -0.41
CA MET A 56 24.10 0.05 0.40
C MET A 56 24.37 -0.19 1.90
N GLN A 57 25.61 -0.43 2.31
CA GLN A 57 25.95 -0.69 3.72
C GLN A 57 25.53 0.45 4.66
N ALA A 58 25.68 1.70 4.23
CA ALA A 58 25.25 2.85 5.03
C ALA A 58 23.73 2.90 5.23
N VAL A 59 22.97 2.54 4.18
CA VAL A 59 21.50 2.48 4.23
C VAL A 59 21.06 1.32 5.12
N HIS A 60 21.72 0.17 5.00
CA HIS A 60 21.48 -1.01 5.84
C HIS A 60 21.69 -0.70 7.32
N ALA A 61 22.81 -0.05 7.66
CA ALA A 61 23.12 0.36 9.03
C ALA A 61 22.09 1.36 9.59
N LEU A 62 21.57 2.27 8.76
CA LEU A 62 20.54 3.23 9.16
C LEU A 62 19.16 2.57 9.34
N ALA A 63 18.79 1.65 8.43
CA ALA A 63 17.52 0.94 8.48
C ALA A 63 17.48 -0.09 9.62
N GLY A 64 18.64 -0.62 10.02
CA GLY A 64 18.78 -1.66 11.03
C GLY A 64 18.16 -2.99 10.63
N ARG A 65 17.87 -3.19 9.34
CA ARG A 65 17.18 -4.34 8.74
C ARG A 65 17.67 -4.58 7.32
N ASN A 66 17.55 -5.83 6.87
CA ASN A 66 17.88 -6.21 5.49
C ASN A 66 16.78 -5.74 4.52
N PHE A 67 17.13 -5.44 3.28
CA PHE A 67 16.20 -5.13 2.20
C PHE A 67 15.26 -6.30 1.90
N THR A 68 15.72 -7.54 2.03
CA THR A 68 14.85 -8.73 1.94
C THR A 68 13.75 -8.73 3.01
N GLU A 69 14.06 -8.32 4.25
CA GLU A 69 13.08 -8.20 5.32
C GLU A 69 12.11 -7.05 5.07
N ILE A 70 12.59 -5.92 4.56
CA ILE A 70 11.73 -4.77 4.18
C ILE A 70 10.80 -5.17 3.04
N ALA A 71 11.28 -5.93 2.06
CA ALA A 71 10.46 -6.43 0.96
C ALA A 71 9.34 -7.36 1.44
N ALA A 72 9.54 -8.07 2.56
CA ALA A 72 8.53 -8.92 3.18
C ALA A 72 7.44 -8.15 3.95
N ASP A 73 7.64 -6.86 4.24
CA ASP A 73 6.64 -6.00 4.90
C ASP A 73 5.53 -5.52 3.93
N LEU A 74 5.43 -6.12 2.74
CA LEU A 74 4.36 -5.86 1.79
C LEU A 74 3.01 -6.22 2.42
N LEU A 75 2.15 -5.22 2.61
CA LEU A 75 0.80 -5.41 3.13
C LEU A 75 -0.21 -5.68 2.00
N LEU A 76 -0.16 -4.89 0.92
CA LEU A 76 -1.02 -5.07 -0.26
C LEU A 76 -0.19 -4.98 -1.54
N SER A 77 -0.25 -6.04 -2.34
CA SER A 77 0.22 -6.08 -3.72
C SER A 77 -0.69 -5.26 -4.66
N PRO A 78 -0.25 -4.97 -5.91
CA PRO A 78 -1.08 -4.26 -6.89
C PRO A 78 -2.46 -4.88 -7.11
N ALA A 79 -2.53 -6.21 -7.22
CA ALA A 79 -3.80 -6.90 -7.38
C ALA A 79 -4.71 -6.78 -6.14
N GLN A 80 -4.13 -6.72 -4.94
CA GLN A 80 -4.89 -6.50 -3.70
C GLN A 80 -5.37 -5.06 -3.57
N ILE A 81 -4.62 -4.07 -4.07
CA ILE A 81 -5.08 -2.68 -4.17
C ILE A 81 -6.28 -2.59 -5.11
N ASP A 82 -6.24 -3.23 -6.28
CA ASP A 82 -7.35 -3.20 -7.24
C ASP A 82 -8.63 -3.79 -6.64
N ARG A 83 -8.51 -4.92 -5.92
CA ARG A 83 -9.65 -5.53 -5.21
C ARG A 83 -10.17 -4.66 -4.07
N LEU A 84 -9.27 -4.04 -3.30
CA LEU A 84 -9.64 -3.10 -2.24
C LEU A 84 -10.52 -1.99 -2.84
N LEU A 85 -10.09 -1.35 -3.93
CA LEU A 85 -10.83 -0.26 -4.55
C LEU A 85 -12.17 -0.71 -5.14
N GLN A 86 -12.22 -1.88 -5.79
CA GLN A 86 -13.47 -2.44 -6.33
C GLN A 86 -14.53 -2.62 -5.23
N ARG A 87 -14.14 -3.04 -4.02
CA ARG A 87 -15.04 -3.22 -2.88
C ARG A 87 -15.66 -1.91 -2.39
N PHE A 88 -14.93 -0.80 -2.45
CA PHE A 88 -15.39 0.50 -1.95
C PHE A 88 -16.15 1.34 -2.99
N GLY A 89 -16.43 0.77 -4.18
CA GLY A 89 -17.43 1.27 -5.11
C GLY A 89 -16.95 1.33 -6.56
N ALA A 90 -17.85 0.97 -7.49
CA ALA A 90 -17.59 0.94 -8.95
C ALA A 90 -17.24 2.31 -9.56
N ASN A 91 -17.58 3.41 -8.90
CA ASN A 91 -17.24 4.77 -9.33
C ASN A 91 -15.98 5.27 -8.61
N GLY A 92 -14.82 4.73 -8.97
CA GLY A 92 -13.52 5.13 -8.42
C GLY A 92 -13.28 6.65 -8.40
N ARG A 93 -13.91 7.40 -9.31
CA ARG A 93 -13.91 8.88 -9.35
C ARG A 93 -14.37 9.55 -8.05
N GLN A 94 -15.21 8.90 -7.24
CA GLN A 94 -15.63 9.45 -5.94
C GLN A 94 -14.50 9.49 -4.91
N TRP A 95 -13.43 8.74 -5.13
CA TRP A 95 -12.27 8.65 -4.26
C TRP A 95 -11.04 9.36 -4.82
N ILE A 96 -11.11 9.94 -6.02
CA ILE A 96 -9.96 10.64 -6.61
C ILE A 96 -9.91 12.08 -6.11
N SER A 97 -8.79 12.46 -5.52
CA SER A 97 -8.46 13.86 -5.23
C SER A 97 -7.84 14.47 -6.49
N THR A 98 -8.35 15.62 -6.90
CA THR A 98 -7.83 16.39 -8.05
C THR A 98 -7.68 17.84 -7.64
N ASP A 99 -7.01 18.66 -8.46
CA ASP A 99 -6.94 20.11 -8.24
C ASP A 99 -8.33 20.77 -8.20
N ASN A 100 -9.33 20.15 -8.84
CA ASN A 100 -10.72 20.62 -8.87
C ASN A 100 -11.59 20.03 -7.74
N ASN A 101 -11.07 19.07 -6.96
CA ASN A 101 -11.77 18.40 -5.88
C ASN A 101 -10.77 17.98 -4.81
N LEU A 102 -10.39 18.96 -3.97
CA LEU A 102 -9.35 18.88 -2.95
C LEU A 102 -9.81 18.05 -1.74
N LYS A 103 -10.08 16.76 -1.95
CA LYS A 103 -10.63 15.84 -0.94
C LYS A 103 -9.74 15.71 0.29
N LEU A 104 -8.42 15.74 0.05
CA LEU A 104 -7.38 15.61 1.06
C LEU A 104 -7.07 16.92 1.78
N GLU A 105 -7.59 18.06 1.31
CA GLU A 105 -7.33 19.32 1.99
C GLU A 105 -8.05 19.44 3.33
N TYR A 106 -7.36 20.18 4.20
CA TYR A 106 -7.66 20.41 5.60
C TYR A 106 -8.88 21.33 5.74
N ASN A 107 -10.09 20.77 5.69
CA ASN A 107 -11.25 21.44 6.26
C ASN A 107 -11.25 21.18 7.76
N THR A 108 -10.91 22.18 8.56
CA THR A 108 -10.92 22.05 10.02
C THR A 108 -12.35 21.95 10.56
N PRO A 109 -12.61 21.05 11.54
CA PRO A 109 -11.64 20.15 12.17
C PRO A 109 -11.80 18.71 11.63
N LYS A 110 -11.26 18.38 10.45
CA LYS A 110 -11.06 16.99 10.02
C LYS A 110 -10.03 16.30 10.93
N ALA A 111 -10.47 15.27 11.64
CA ALA A 111 -9.67 14.25 12.34
C ALA A 111 -8.60 14.67 13.37
N ASN A 112 -8.37 15.97 13.62
CA ASN A 112 -7.49 16.44 14.70
C ASN A 112 -7.99 16.04 16.10
N ALA A 113 -9.27 15.66 16.22
CA ALA A 113 -9.90 15.19 17.45
C ALA A 113 -9.88 13.65 17.60
N ASN A 114 -9.42 12.90 16.58
CA ASN A 114 -9.43 11.44 16.63
C ASN A 114 -8.14 10.91 17.27
N SER A 115 -8.26 9.89 18.11
CA SER A 115 -7.10 9.12 18.59
C SER A 115 -6.33 8.54 17.40
N GLN A 116 -5.03 8.85 17.35
CA GLN A 116 -4.13 8.38 16.30
C GLN A 116 -4.05 6.84 16.31
N ASP A 117 -3.90 6.24 17.49
CA ASP A 117 -3.82 4.79 17.66
C ASP A 117 -5.11 4.12 17.16
N ARG A 118 -6.27 4.66 17.55
CA ARG A 118 -7.55 4.11 17.12
C ARG A 118 -7.75 4.20 15.61
N SER A 119 -7.33 5.32 15.01
CA SER A 119 -7.39 5.50 13.55
C SER A 119 -6.47 4.50 12.84
N SER A 120 -5.28 4.26 13.37
CA SER A 120 -4.32 3.29 12.84
C SER A 120 -4.88 1.86 12.90
N GLU A 121 -5.42 1.45 14.05
CA GLU A 121 -6.06 0.14 14.22
C GLU A 121 -7.18 -0.12 13.21
N ILE A 122 -8.07 0.86 13.03
CA ILE A 122 -9.20 0.76 12.10
C ILE A 122 -8.69 0.62 10.66
N ASN A 123 -7.73 1.47 10.26
CA ASN A 123 -7.16 1.44 8.92
C ASN A 123 -6.46 0.10 8.64
N LEU A 124 -5.63 -0.38 9.56
CA LEU A 124 -4.96 -1.68 9.44
C LEU A 124 -5.95 -2.84 9.37
N LYS A 125 -7.07 -2.78 10.10
CA LYS A 125 -8.13 -3.80 10.02
C LYS A 125 -8.74 -3.86 8.62
N VAL A 126 -9.06 -2.71 8.03
CA VAL A 126 -9.62 -2.65 6.67
C VAL A 126 -8.62 -3.17 5.64
N LEU A 127 -7.36 -2.74 5.72
CA LEU A 127 -6.30 -3.17 4.81
C LEU A 127 -6.04 -4.68 4.91
N ARG A 128 -5.95 -5.22 6.14
CA ARG A 128 -5.73 -6.67 6.36
C ARG A 128 -6.90 -7.53 5.87
N ALA A 129 -8.13 -7.00 5.84
CA ALA A 129 -9.25 -7.73 5.25
C ALA A 129 -9.04 -7.93 3.74
N ALA A 130 -8.60 -6.90 3.02
CA ALA A 130 -8.27 -7.00 1.59
C ALA A 130 -7.07 -7.91 1.31
N GLN A 131 -6.13 -8.00 2.26
CA GLN A 131 -5.01 -8.94 2.17
C GLN A 131 -5.52 -10.40 2.16
N LYS A 132 -6.32 -10.79 3.16
CA LYS A 132 -6.82 -12.16 3.36
C LYS A 132 -7.71 -12.66 2.21
N GLU A 133 -8.57 -11.80 1.68
CA GLU A 133 -9.43 -12.13 0.54
C GLU A 133 -8.62 -12.43 -0.74
N GLY A 134 -7.40 -11.90 -0.84
CA GLY A 134 -6.46 -12.25 -1.91
C GLY A 134 -5.88 -13.66 -1.78
N SER A 135 -5.64 -14.14 -0.57
CA SER A 135 -5.05 -15.46 -0.31
C SER A 135 -6.02 -16.61 -0.58
N ILE A 136 -7.31 -16.43 -0.26
CA ILE A 136 -8.35 -17.47 -0.42
C ILE A 136 -8.61 -17.79 -1.91
N ASN A 137 -8.57 -16.79 -2.79
CA ASN A 137 -8.83 -16.99 -4.21
C ASN A 137 -7.67 -17.66 -4.96
N VAL A 138 -6.43 -17.50 -4.48
CA VAL A 138 -5.23 -18.12 -5.09
C VAL A 138 -5.16 -19.62 -4.77
N GLU A 139 -5.52 -20.03 -3.55
CA GLU A 139 -5.57 -21.44 -3.16
C GLU A 139 -6.66 -22.22 -3.93
N GLN A 140 -7.81 -21.59 -4.22
CA GLN A 140 -8.87 -22.24 -4.99
C GLN A 140 -8.55 -22.39 -6.50
N SER A 141 -7.76 -21.48 -7.07
CA SER A 141 -7.30 -21.62 -8.46
C SER A 141 -6.20 -22.67 -8.64
N ALA A 142 -5.34 -22.87 -7.63
CA ALA A 142 -4.25 -23.86 -7.70
C ALA A 142 -4.72 -25.31 -7.49
N GLN A 143 -6.00 -25.52 -7.16
CA GLN A 143 -6.59 -26.83 -6.88
C GLN A 143 -7.48 -27.36 -8.03
N ASN A 144 -7.62 -26.57 -9.11
CA ASN A 144 -8.42 -26.90 -10.29
C ASN A 144 -7.57 -27.09 -11.57
N ASP A 145 -6.25 -27.14 -11.44
CA ASP A 145 -5.29 -27.54 -12.49
C ASP A 145 -4.68 -28.92 -12.16
#